data_AF-A0A8T4C2V6-F1
#
_entry.id   AF-A0A8T4C2V6-F1
#
_cell.length_a   1.000
_cell.length_b   1.000
_cell.length_c   1.000
_cell.angle_alpha   90.00
_cell.angle_beta   90.00
_cell.angle_gamma   90.00
#
_symmetry.space_group_name_H-M   'P 1'
#
loop_
_entity.id
_entity.type
_entity.pdbx_description
1 polymer ?
#
loop_
_entity_poly.entity_id
_entity_poly.type
_entity_poly.pdbx_seq_one_letter_code
_entity_poly.pdbx_strand_id
1 'polypeptide(L)'
;MARPPIPPAPKKHFPEPPPHIDIIPRPSAEPPRPPIEMPAGKSPPLFIKIDKYRDVVNSLYKLKSYSLGLRDALDALADIEKELQKGLSITHQALDNFNTTIASLDSKITRISPQEVNSSPVEDEMEDYVKELHDQMERIRQELKSVSF
;
A
#
# COMPACT_ATOMS: atom_id res chain seq x y z
N MET A 1 -20.36 39.18 -50.70
CA MET A 1 -20.58 39.78 -49.37
C MET A 1 -21.85 39.20 -48.77
N ALA A 2 -21.74 38.44 -47.68
CA ALA A 2 -22.83 38.20 -46.70
C ALA A 2 -22.20 37.57 -45.46
N ARG A 3 -22.38 38.19 -44.28
CA ARG A 3 -21.90 37.64 -42.99
C ARG A 3 -22.85 36.52 -42.54
N PRO A 4 -22.35 35.42 -41.94
CA PRO A 4 -23.22 34.40 -41.38
C PRO A 4 -23.99 34.95 -40.16
N PRO A 5 -25.21 34.46 -39.89
CA PRO A 5 -26.04 34.94 -38.80
C PRO A 5 -25.45 34.52 -37.44
N ILE A 6 -25.56 35.42 -36.47
CA ILE A 6 -25.11 35.22 -35.09
C ILE A 6 -25.99 34.14 -34.42
N PRO A 7 -25.42 33.16 -33.69
CA PRO A 7 -26.20 32.16 -32.96
C PRO A 7 -26.97 32.80 -31.79
N PRO A 8 -28.21 32.32 -31.48
CA PRO A 8 -28.99 32.83 -30.36
C PRO A 8 -28.35 32.46 -29.02
N ALA A 9 -28.39 33.39 -28.07
CA ALA A 9 -27.85 33.21 -26.72
C ALA A 9 -28.55 32.04 -25.97
N PRO A 10 -27.81 31.30 -25.12
CA PRO A 10 -28.38 30.18 -24.37
C PRO A 10 -29.43 30.66 -23.36
N LYS A 11 -30.61 30.04 -23.41
CA LYS A 11 -31.71 30.24 -22.45
C LYS A 11 -31.26 29.73 -21.08
N LYS A 12 -31.33 30.58 -20.05
CA LYS A 12 -31.13 30.18 -18.65
C LYS A 12 -32.18 29.12 -18.28
N HIS A 13 -31.71 27.93 -17.96
CA HIS A 13 -32.54 26.84 -17.45
C HIS A 13 -32.80 27.09 -15.97
N PHE A 14 -34.03 27.50 -15.62
CA PHE A 14 -34.49 27.50 -14.25
C PHE A 14 -34.97 26.07 -13.93
N PRO A 15 -34.53 25.43 -12.83
CA PRO A 15 -35.09 24.15 -12.42
C PRO A 15 -36.56 24.31 -12.02
N GLU A 16 -37.37 23.31 -12.41
CA GLU A 16 -38.81 23.22 -12.18
C GLU A 16 -39.21 23.38 -10.71
N PRO A 17 -40.37 24.01 -10.43
CA PRO A 17 -40.95 24.02 -9.08
C PRO A 17 -41.47 22.61 -8.72
N PRO A 18 -41.32 22.18 -7.45
CA PRO A 18 -41.79 20.89 -6.97
C PRO A 18 -43.33 20.73 -7.11
N PRO A 19 -43.83 19.48 -7.20
CA PRO A 19 -45.22 19.18 -7.56
C PRO A 19 -46.22 19.71 -6.52
N HIS A 20 -47.38 20.11 -7.04
CA HIS A 20 -48.54 20.57 -6.26
C HIS A 20 -48.91 19.56 -5.17
N ILE A 21 -48.82 19.99 -3.91
CA ILE A 21 -49.47 19.34 -2.78
C ILE A 21 -50.90 19.88 -2.75
N ASP A 22 -51.87 18.97 -2.83
CA ASP A 22 -53.29 19.26 -2.76
C ASP A 22 -53.63 20.13 -1.54
N ILE A 23 -54.35 21.22 -1.83
CA ILE A 23 -54.80 22.21 -0.85
C ILE A 23 -55.85 21.56 0.04
N ILE A 24 -55.48 21.24 1.28
CA ILE A 24 -56.44 20.99 2.35
C ILE A 24 -57.27 22.29 2.55
N PRO A 25 -58.60 22.24 2.63
CA PRO A 25 -59.41 23.44 2.80
C PRO A 25 -59.00 24.19 4.08
N ARG A 26 -58.58 25.45 3.92
CA ARG A 26 -58.24 26.36 5.01
C ARG A 26 -59.48 26.53 5.92
N PRO A 27 -59.42 26.18 7.21
CA PRO A 27 -60.50 26.54 8.14
C PRO A 27 -60.59 28.06 8.26
N SER A 28 -61.83 28.54 8.26
CA SER A 28 -62.27 29.92 8.38
C SER A 28 -61.46 30.75 9.38
N ALA A 29 -61.22 32.01 9.00
CA ALA A 29 -60.49 33.01 9.78
C ALA A 29 -60.97 33.09 11.24
N GLU A 30 -60.07 32.78 12.16
CA GLU A 30 -60.22 33.03 13.60
C GLU A 30 -60.04 34.54 13.83
N PRO A 31 -60.88 35.21 14.65
CA PRO A 31 -60.74 36.65 14.92
C PRO A 31 -59.39 36.95 15.58
N PRO A 32 -58.85 38.17 15.39
CA PRO A 32 -57.51 38.52 15.87
C PRO A 32 -57.44 38.35 17.39
N ARG A 33 -56.66 37.35 17.83
CA ARG A 33 -56.34 37.17 19.25
C ARG A 33 -55.66 38.45 19.75
N PRO A 34 -56.01 38.95 20.96
CA PRO A 34 -55.26 40.06 21.55
C PRO A 34 -53.78 39.68 21.65
N PRO A 35 -52.86 40.66 21.62
CA PRO A 35 -51.44 40.40 21.75
C PRO A 35 -51.22 39.58 23.02
N ILE A 36 -50.77 38.34 22.87
CA ILE A 36 -50.26 37.58 24.01
C ILE A 36 -49.02 38.35 24.42
N GLU A 37 -49.13 39.16 25.47
CA GLU A 37 -47.97 39.66 26.20
C GLU A 37 -47.18 38.42 26.58
N MET A 38 -46.09 38.17 25.85
CA MET A 38 -45.11 37.19 26.28
C MET A 38 -44.71 37.65 27.69
N PRO A 39 -44.87 36.83 28.74
CA PRO A 39 -44.21 37.17 29.98
C PRO A 39 -42.74 37.35 29.61
N ALA A 40 -42.17 38.50 29.94
CA ALA A 40 -40.74 38.75 29.83
C ALA A 40 -40.05 37.73 30.73
N GLY A 41 -39.91 36.52 30.21
CA GLY A 41 -39.30 35.39 30.87
C GLY A 41 -37.86 35.81 31.05
N LYS A 42 -37.49 36.04 32.32
CA LYS A 42 -36.15 36.33 32.78
C LYS A 42 -35.18 35.55 31.90
N SER A 43 -34.53 36.23 30.95
CA SER A 43 -33.48 35.62 30.17
C SER A 43 -32.49 35.09 31.20
N PRO A 44 -32.14 33.79 31.19
CA PRO A 44 -31.20 33.24 32.15
C PRO A 44 -29.95 34.11 32.15
N PRO A 45 -29.36 34.39 33.34
CA PRO A 45 -28.23 35.29 33.46
C PRO A 45 -27.17 34.90 32.44
N LEU A 46 -26.64 35.90 31.73
CA LEU A 46 -25.71 35.74 30.58
C LEU A 46 -24.56 34.75 30.87
N PHE A 47 -24.20 34.56 32.14
CA PHE A 47 -23.24 33.58 32.64
C PHE A 47 -23.56 32.12 32.25
N ILE A 48 -24.84 31.70 32.22
CA ILE A 48 -25.22 30.33 31.80
C ILE A 48 -24.92 30.11 30.31
N LYS A 49 -24.94 31.17 29.50
CA LYS A 49 -24.50 31.09 28.10
C LYS A 49 -22.97 31.00 28.01
N ILE A 50 -22.22 31.76 28.82
CA ILE A 50 -20.75 31.77 28.78
C ILE A 50 -20.17 30.40 29.15
N ASP A 51 -20.71 29.73 30.17
CA ASP A 51 -20.24 28.39 30.57
C ASP A 51 -20.52 27.36 29.48
N LYS A 52 -21.72 27.38 28.89
CA LYS A 52 -22.06 26.52 27.74
C LYS A 52 -21.17 26.79 26.52
N TYR A 53 -20.81 28.05 26.25
CA TYR A 53 -19.89 28.38 25.16
C TYR A 53 -18.47 27.90 25.48
N ARG A 54 -18.01 27.95 26.73
CA ARG A 54 -16.73 27.36 27.15
C ARG A 54 -16.71 25.85 26.93
N ASP A 55 -17.79 25.16 27.26
CA ASP A 55 -17.92 23.71 27.03
C ASP A 55 -17.91 23.35 25.55
N VAL A 56 -18.61 24.12 24.71
CA VAL A 56 -18.59 23.95 23.25
C VAL A 56 -17.18 24.16 22.70
N VAL A 57 -16.49 25.23 23.14
CA VAL A 57 -15.11 25.50 22.72
C VAL A 57 -14.16 24.39 23.17
N ASN A 58 -14.28 23.91 24.41
CA ASN A 58 -13.50 22.77 24.91
C ASN A 58 -13.78 21.49 24.12
N SER A 59 -15.04 21.25 23.74
CA SER A 59 -15.40 20.11 22.89
C SER A 59 -14.80 20.24 21.48
N LEU A 60 -14.72 21.46 20.96
CA LEU A 60 -14.12 21.77 19.66
C LEU A 60 -12.59 21.57 19.68
N TYR A 61 -11.93 21.91 20.80
CA TYR A 61 -10.51 21.59 21.01
C TYR A 61 -10.27 20.08 21.10
N LYS A 62 -11.13 19.34 21.80
CA LYS A 62 -11.07 17.87 21.84
C LYS A 62 -11.26 17.27 20.44
N LEU A 63 -12.26 17.74 19.69
CA LEU A 63 -12.49 17.29 18.32
C LEU A 63 -11.28 17.57 17.42
N LYS A 64 -10.67 18.75 17.55
CA LYS A 64 -9.42 19.08 16.85
C LYS A 64 -8.31 18.09 17.20
N SER A 65 -8.13 17.77 18.48
CA SER A 65 -7.12 16.79 18.91
C SER A 65 -7.38 15.38 18.34
N TYR A 66 -8.64 14.94 18.31
CA TYR A 66 -9.01 13.66 17.69
C TYR A 66 -8.77 13.67 16.18
N SER A 67 -9.07 14.77 15.49
CA SER A 67 -8.79 14.89 14.05
C SER A 67 -7.30 14.83 13.74
N LEU A 68 -6.46 15.42 14.60
CA LEU A 68 -5.01 15.35 14.46
C LEU A 68 -4.51 13.92 14.70
N GLY A 69 -4.97 13.28 15.78
CA GLY A 69 -4.62 11.88 16.07
C GLY A 69 -5.10 10.90 15.00
N LEU A 70 -6.27 11.16 14.39
CA LEU A 70 -6.75 10.38 13.26
C LEU A 70 -5.85 10.55 12.03
N ARG A 71 -5.42 11.77 11.73
CA ARG A 71 -4.47 12.01 10.63
C ARG A 71 -3.16 11.26 10.86
N ASP A 72 -2.59 11.38 12.05
CA ASP A 72 -1.33 10.72 12.38
C ASP A 72 -1.48 9.18 12.33
N ALA A 73 -2.65 8.64 12.72
CA ALA A 73 -2.96 7.21 12.57
C ALA A 73 -3.11 6.78 11.09
N LEU A 74 -3.69 7.63 10.24
CA LEU A 74 -3.78 7.37 8.79
C LEU A 74 -2.41 7.43 8.12
N ASP A 75 -1.54 8.35 8.53
CA ASP A 75 -0.16 8.44 8.05
C ASP A 75 0.62 7.17 8.45
N ALA A 76 0.48 6.73 9.70
CA ALA A 76 1.07 5.46 10.16
C ALA A 76 0.54 4.25 9.38
N LEU A 77 -0.75 4.23 9.06
CA LEU A 77 -1.36 3.17 8.24
C LEU A 77 -0.78 3.15 6.82
N ALA A 78 -0.59 4.33 6.22
CA ALA A 78 0.02 4.44 4.89
C ALA A 78 1.48 3.94 4.88
N ASP A 79 2.22 4.15 5.97
CA ASP A 79 3.58 3.61 6.10
C ASP A 79 3.59 2.09 6.28
N ILE A 80 2.63 1.52 7.03
CA ILE A 80 2.45 0.07 7.14
C ILE A 80 2.13 -0.53 5.77
N GLU A 81 1.26 0.10 4.98
CA GLU A 81 0.92 -0.37 3.63
C GLU A 81 2.14 -0.42 2.72
N LYS A 82 2.98 0.63 2.73
CA LYS A 82 4.25 0.63 1.98
C LYS A 82 5.16 -0.51 2.40
N GLU A 83 5.25 -0.78 3.71
CA GLU A 83 6.11 -1.86 4.21
C GLU A 83 5.57 -3.24 3.82
N LEU A 84 4.25 -3.42 3.82
CA LEU A 84 3.62 -4.64 3.32
C LEU A 84 3.91 -4.85 1.83
N GLN A 85 3.80 -3.81 1.01
CA GLN A 85 4.15 -3.89 -0.42
C GLN A 85 5.62 -4.27 -0.62
N LYS A 86 6.55 -3.73 0.17
CA LYS A 86 7.96 -4.15 0.14
C LYS A 86 8.12 -5.61 0.54
N GLY A 87 7.47 -6.04 1.63
CA GLY A 87 7.49 -7.44 2.07
C GLY A 87 6.97 -8.40 1.02
N LEU A 88 5.93 -8.02 0.29
CA LEU A 88 5.38 -8.77 -0.82
C LEU A 88 6.37 -8.85 -1.99
N SER A 89 7.03 -7.75 -2.35
CA SER A 89 8.10 -7.73 -3.36
C SER A 89 9.28 -8.65 -2.99
N ILE A 90 9.71 -8.63 -1.73
CA ILE A 90 10.79 -9.51 -1.23
C ILE A 90 10.34 -10.97 -1.30
N THR A 91 9.09 -11.26 -0.93
CA THR A 91 8.55 -12.63 -0.99
C THR A 91 8.48 -13.14 -2.43
N HIS A 92 8.06 -12.31 -3.39
CA HIS A 92 8.11 -12.65 -4.80
C HIS A 92 9.53 -12.94 -5.27
N GLN A 93 10.49 -12.08 -4.94
CA GLN A 93 11.90 -12.31 -5.28
C GLN A 93 12.45 -13.60 -4.66
N ALA A 94 12.08 -13.90 -3.42
CA ALA A 94 12.46 -15.14 -2.75
C ALA A 94 11.86 -16.37 -3.45
N LEU A 95 10.60 -16.27 -3.90
CA LEU A 95 9.92 -17.32 -4.66
C LEU A 95 10.55 -17.52 -6.05
N ASP A 96 10.96 -16.45 -6.73
CA ASP A 96 11.70 -16.53 -7.99
C ASP A 96 13.07 -17.18 -7.79
N ASN A 97 13.80 -16.80 -6.74
CA ASN A 97 15.07 -17.44 -6.37
C ASN A 97 14.88 -18.93 -6.02
N PHE A 98 13.80 -19.28 -5.35
CA PHE A 98 13.46 -20.66 -5.06
C PHE A 98 13.15 -21.45 -6.34
N ASN A 99 12.34 -20.89 -7.25
CA ASN A 99 12.03 -21.50 -8.53
C ASN A 99 13.29 -21.70 -9.39
N THR A 100 14.18 -20.70 -9.46
CA THR A 100 15.46 -20.85 -10.17
C THR A 100 16.35 -21.91 -9.55
N THR A 101 16.36 -22.03 -8.22
CA THR A 101 17.10 -23.09 -7.51
C THR A 101 16.52 -24.48 -7.83
N ILE A 102 15.19 -24.63 -7.83
CA ILE A 102 14.53 -25.87 -8.24
C ILE A 102 14.85 -26.20 -9.70
N ALA A 103 14.74 -25.23 -10.60
CA ALA A 103 15.07 -25.43 -12.02
C ALA A 103 16.54 -25.84 -12.21
N SER A 104 17.46 -25.25 -11.44
CA SER A 104 18.86 -25.67 -11.43
C SER A 104 19.03 -27.09 -10.89
N LEU A 105 18.27 -27.49 -9.87
CA LEU A 105 18.35 -28.82 -9.31
C LEU A 105 17.79 -29.86 -10.29
N ASP A 106 16.66 -29.57 -10.91
CA ASP A 106 16.03 -30.40 -11.95
C ASP A 106 16.96 -30.57 -13.16
N SER A 107 17.61 -29.49 -13.62
CA SER A 107 18.62 -29.55 -14.68
C SER A 107 19.83 -30.43 -14.30
N LYS A 108 20.27 -30.41 -13.04
CA LYS A 108 21.36 -31.27 -12.58
C LYS A 108 20.91 -32.73 -12.48
N ILE A 109 19.73 -33.00 -11.95
CA ILE A 109 19.18 -34.37 -11.83
C ILE A 109 18.99 -34.98 -13.22
N THR A 110 18.44 -34.23 -14.18
CA THR A 110 18.26 -34.69 -15.57
C THR A 110 19.58 -34.87 -16.32
N ARG A 111 20.62 -34.06 -16.02
CA ARG A 111 21.98 -34.28 -16.56
C ARG A 111 22.68 -35.50 -15.97
N ILE A 112 22.40 -35.88 -14.72
CA ILE A 112 22.92 -37.12 -14.09
C ILE A 112 22.19 -38.38 -14.63
N SER A 113 21.56 -38.29 -15.81
CA SER A 113 21.19 -39.47 -16.60
C SER A 113 22.44 -40.36 -16.75
N PRO A 114 22.34 -41.69 -16.60
CA PRO A 114 23.46 -42.60 -16.31
C PRO A 114 24.55 -42.71 -17.39
N GLN A 115 24.51 -41.87 -18.43
CA GLN A 115 25.50 -41.83 -19.50
C GLN A 115 26.72 -40.94 -19.18
N GLU A 116 26.62 -39.97 -18.25
CA GLU A 116 27.75 -39.06 -17.89
C GLU A 116 28.45 -39.39 -16.57
N VAL A 117 28.03 -40.43 -15.84
CA VAL A 117 28.70 -40.83 -14.59
C VAL A 117 30.12 -41.41 -14.84
N ASN A 118 30.44 -41.75 -16.09
CA ASN A 118 31.75 -42.26 -16.49
C ASN A 118 32.70 -41.18 -17.06
N SER A 119 32.33 -39.91 -16.99
CA SER A 119 33.16 -38.80 -17.49
C SER A 119 33.11 -37.63 -16.52
N SER A 120 33.53 -37.88 -15.28
CA SER A 120 33.73 -36.78 -14.33
C SER A 120 35.12 -36.17 -14.55
N PRO A 121 35.26 -34.84 -14.62
CA PRO A 121 36.57 -34.17 -14.73
C PRO A 121 37.48 -34.43 -13.51
N VAL A 122 36.92 -34.99 -12.43
CA VAL A 122 37.68 -35.36 -11.22
C VAL A 122 38.52 -36.61 -11.45
N GLU A 123 38.12 -37.51 -12.37
CA GLU A 123 38.92 -38.69 -12.70
C GLU A 123 40.17 -38.30 -13.49
N ASP A 124 40.04 -37.41 -14.47
CA ASP A 124 41.18 -36.89 -15.26
C ASP A 124 42.18 -36.12 -14.36
N GLU A 125 41.69 -35.24 -13.48
CA GLU A 125 42.55 -34.50 -12.53
C GLU A 125 43.26 -35.44 -11.53
N MET A 126 42.62 -36.55 -11.15
CA MET A 126 43.19 -37.52 -10.22
C MET A 126 44.21 -38.44 -10.91
N GLU A 127 43.99 -38.81 -12.18
CA GLU A 127 44.98 -39.54 -12.98
C GLU A 127 46.25 -38.71 -13.21
N ASP A 128 46.11 -37.42 -13.52
CA ASP A 128 47.25 -36.52 -13.69
C ASP A 128 48.04 -36.33 -12.38
N TYR A 129 47.34 -36.23 -11.24
CA TYR A 129 47.97 -36.15 -9.92
C TYR A 129 48.73 -37.43 -9.55
N VAL A 130 48.16 -38.61 -9.83
CA VAL A 130 48.81 -39.91 -9.59
C VAL A 130 50.05 -40.07 -10.48
N LYS A 131 49.98 -39.60 -11.72
CA LYS A 131 51.10 -39.64 -12.66
C LYS A 131 52.25 -38.72 -12.23
N GLU A 132 51.94 -37.50 -11.78
CA GLU A 132 52.96 -36.58 -11.26
C GLU A 132 53.63 -37.14 -10.00
N LEU A 133 52.88 -37.75 -9.08
CA LEU A 133 53.45 -38.43 -7.91
C LEU A 133 54.37 -39.58 -8.30
N HIS A 134 53.99 -40.37 -9.30
CA HIS A 134 54.82 -41.46 -9.81
C HIS A 134 56.13 -40.92 -10.41
N ASP A 135 56.07 -39.86 -11.21
CA ASP A 135 57.25 -39.25 -11.82
C ASP A 135 58.18 -38.61 -10.78
N GLN A 136 57.62 -37.98 -9.74
CA GLN A 136 58.40 -37.46 -8.61
C GLN A 136 59.09 -38.58 -7.83
N MET A 137 58.39 -39.68 -7.58
CA MET A 137 58.95 -40.84 -6.89
C MET A 137 60.08 -41.51 -7.71
N GLU A 138 59.93 -41.58 -9.03
CA GLU A 138 60.95 -42.11 -9.92
C GLU A 138 62.18 -41.18 -10.01
N ARG A 139 62.00 -39.85 -10.03
CA ARG A 139 63.11 -38.89 -9.94
C ARG A 139 63.88 -39.04 -8.64
N ILE A 140 63.18 -39.10 -7.50
CA ILE A 140 63.81 -39.31 -6.18
C ILE A 140 64.59 -40.63 -6.16
N ARG A 141 64.02 -41.69 -6.74
CA ARG A 141 64.69 -42.99 -6.85
C ARG A 141 65.98 -42.91 -7.68
N GLN A 142 65.95 -42.17 -8.79
CA GLN A 142 67.12 -41.95 -9.64
C GLN A 142 68.19 -41.11 -8.94
N GLU A 143 67.80 -40.05 -8.23
CA GLU A 143 68.72 -39.23 -7.43
C GLU A 143 69.37 -40.05 -6.31
N LEU A 144 68.60 -40.82 -5.55
CA LEU A 144 69.15 -41.72 -4.52
C LEU A 144 70.12 -42.76 -5.10
N LYS A 145 69.81 -43.32 -6.27
CA LYS A 145 70.70 -44.25 -6.97
C LYS A 145 71.98 -43.56 -7.44
N SER A 146 71.92 -42.28 -7.80
CA SER A 146 73.10 -41.50 -8.21
C SER A 146 73.98 -41.06 -7.04
N VAL A 147 73.40 -40.86 -5.85
CA VAL A 147 74.11 -40.47 -4.62
C VAL A 147 74.70 -41.68 -3.87
N SER A 148 74.22 -42.90 -4.17
CA SER A 148 74.70 -44.15 -3.56
C SER A 148 76.00 -44.72 -4.18
N PHE A 149 76.76 -43.93 -4.95
CA PHE A 149 78.09 -44.30 -5.47
C PHE A 149 79.19 -43.41 -4.90
#